data_AF-A0A969YPV9-F1
#
_entry.id   AF-A0A969YPV9-F1
#
_cell.length_a   1.000
_cell.length_b   1.000
_cell.length_c   1.000
_cell.angle_alpha   90.00
_cell.angle_beta   90.00
_cell.angle_gamma   90.00
#
_symmetry.space_group_name_H-M   'P 1'
#
loop_
_entity.id
_entity.type
_entity.pdbx_description
1 polymer ?
#
loop_
_entity_poly.entity_id
_entity_poly.type
_entity_poly.pdbx_seq_one_letter_code
_entity_poly.pdbx_strand_id
1 'polypeptide(L)'
;MKSLVWRISSFLLMAYLLIPTGAWAAGGPASMLVVVADTRRVSLAVEKYFSNLYNTNILLFAVWAVVLTAAWGCILGVVMDFIMARTGLDLKSRKIVEH
;
A
#
# COMPACT_ATOMS: atom_id res chain seq x y z
N MET A 1 -25.46 -20.22 -34.09
CA MET A 1 -25.73 -18.79 -33.80
C MET A 1 -25.24 -18.35 -32.42
N LYS A 2 -25.56 -19.06 -31.32
CA LYS A 2 -25.11 -18.71 -29.96
C LYS A 2 -23.58 -18.62 -29.81
N SER A 3 -22.83 -19.53 -30.44
CA SER A 3 -21.36 -19.54 -30.42
C SER A 3 -20.72 -18.36 -31.16
N LEU A 4 -21.36 -17.85 -32.21
CA LEU A 4 -20.88 -16.70 -32.98
C LEU A 4 -21.10 -15.39 -32.19
N VAL A 5 -22.27 -15.24 -31.56
CA VAL A 5 -22.59 -14.09 -30.68
C VAL A 5 -21.64 -14.04 -29.49
N TRP A 6 -21.30 -15.20 -28.90
CA TRP A 6 -20.37 -15.26 -27.77
C TRP A 6 -18.95 -14.87 -28.15
N ARG A 7 -18.48 -15.29 -29.34
CA ARG A 7 -17.18 -14.89 -29.87
C ARG A 7 -17.13 -13.39 -30.12
N ILE A 8 -18.15 -12.82 -30.78
CA ILE A 8 -18.23 -11.38 -31.05
C ILE A 8 -18.28 -10.58 -29.73
N SER A 9 -19.09 -11.02 -28.76
CA SER A 9 -19.17 -10.39 -27.44
C SER A 9 -17.81 -10.41 -26.71
N SER A 10 -17.09 -11.53 -26.77
CA SER A 10 -15.74 -11.65 -26.19
C SER A 10 -14.73 -10.69 -26.85
N PHE A 11 -14.81 -10.52 -28.17
CA PHE A 11 -13.96 -9.56 -28.89
C PHE A 11 -14.30 -8.11 -28.53
N LEU A 12 -15.59 -7.79 -28.38
CA LEU A 12 -16.04 -6.46 -27.97
C LEU A 12 -15.62 -6.14 -26.52
N LEU A 13 -15.72 -7.11 -25.61
CA LEU A 13 -15.25 -6.97 -24.24
C LEU A 13 -13.73 -6.73 -24.19
N MET A 14 -12.98 -7.51 -24.97
CA MET A 14 -11.52 -7.34 -25.07
C MET A 14 -11.16 -5.96 -25.64
N ALA A 15 -11.84 -5.51 -26.68
CA ALA A 15 -11.64 -4.17 -27.23
C ALA A 15 -11.98 -3.08 -26.21
N TYR A 16 -13.08 -3.21 -25.46
CA TYR A 16 -13.47 -2.26 -24.42
C TYR A 16 -12.41 -2.14 -23.31
N LEU A 17 -11.75 -3.24 -22.94
CA LEU A 17 -10.68 -3.24 -21.94
C LEU A 17 -9.36 -2.68 -22.47
N LEU A 18 -9.09 -2.82 -23.76
CA LEU A 18 -7.80 -2.43 -24.38
C LEU A 18 -7.82 -1.03 -25.03
N ILE A 19 -8.97 -0.49 -25.42
CA ILE A 19 -9.06 0.87 -26.00
C ILE A 19 -8.53 1.96 -25.02
N PRO A 20 -8.86 1.92 -23.71
CA PRO A 20 -8.37 2.92 -22.77
C PRO A 20 -6.84 2.92 -22.60
N THR A 21 -6.18 1.77 -22.78
CA THR A 21 -4.72 1.67 -22.62
C THR A 21 -4.00 2.42 -23.75
N GLY A 22 -4.52 2.35 -24.98
CA GLY A 22 -4.02 3.16 -26.10
C GLY A 22 -4.29 4.65 -25.91
N ALA A 23 -5.45 5.03 -25.37
CA ALA A 23 -5.79 6.42 -25.07
C ALA A 23 -4.89 7.02 -23.98
N TRP A 24 -4.55 6.26 -22.94
CA TRP A 24 -3.61 6.70 -21.89
C TRP A 24 -2.16 6.75 -22.37
N ALA A 25 -1.79 5.96 -23.38
CA ALA A 25 -0.47 5.97 -23.99
C ALA A 25 -0.27 7.09 -25.03
N ALA A 26 -1.33 7.75 -25.48
CA ALA A 26 -1.26 8.84 -26.47
C ALA A 26 -0.76 10.19 -25.89
N GLY A 27 -0.59 10.28 -24.57
CA GLY A 27 -0.15 11.49 -23.86
C GLY A 27 1.36 11.75 -23.89
N GLY A 28 2.07 11.42 -24.98
CA GLY A 28 3.52 11.65 -25.12
C GLY A 28 4.41 10.98 -24.05
N PRO A 29 5.74 11.10 -24.14
CA PRO A 29 6.60 10.74 -23.02
C PRO A 29 6.22 11.63 -21.83
N ALA A 30 5.81 11.02 -20.72
CA ALA A 30 5.51 11.74 -19.49
C ALA A 30 6.70 12.66 -19.17
N SER A 31 6.46 13.97 -19.19
CA SER A 31 7.45 14.97 -18.76
C SER A 31 8.00 14.51 -17.41
N MET A 32 9.32 14.52 -17.22
CA MET A 32 9.97 14.14 -15.95
C MET A 32 9.17 14.66 -14.74
N LEU A 33 8.32 13.79 -14.18
CA LEU A 33 7.47 14.13 -13.05
C LEU A 33 8.36 14.03 -11.82
N VAL A 34 8.90 15.17 -11.42
CA VAL A 34 9.64 15.27 -10.16
C VAL A 34 8.61 15.25 -9.03
N VAL A 35 8.51 14.10 -8.35
CA VAL A 35 7.63 13.96 -7.19
C VAL A 35 8.30 14.64 -6.01
N VAL A 36 7.69 15.72 -5.52
CA VAL A 36 8.18 16.53 -4.39
C VAL A 36 7.06 16.63 -3.37
N ALA A 37 7.39 16.45 -2.10
CA ALA A 37 6.45 16.66 -1.01
C ALA A 37 6.21 18.16 -0.80
N ASP A 38 4.94 18.59 -0.80
CA ASP A 38 4.58 19.98 -0.50
C ASP A 38 4.63 20.24 1.01
N THR A 39 5.60 21.04 1.46
CA THR A 39 5.82 21.33 2.88
C THR A 39 5.23 22.67 3.33
N ARG A 40 4.57 23.41 2.43
CA ARG A 40 4.14 24.81 2.68
C ARG A 40 3.02 24.94 3.71
N ARG A 41 2.17 23.92 3.84
CA ARG A 41 1.04 23.90 4.77
C ARG A 41 1.14 22.83 5.86
N VAL A 42 2.31 22.19 5.98
CA VAL A 42 2.54 21.18 7.01
C VAL A 42 2.86 21.88 8.33
N SER A 43 1.89 21.88 9.24
CA SER A 43 1.98 22.56 10.54
C SER A 43 2.68 21.71 11.60
N LEU A 44 2.53 20.38 11.53
CA LEU A 44 3.13 19.45 12.49
C LEU A 44 4.63 19.28 12.22
N ALA A 45 5.45 19.46 13.25
CA ALA A 45 6.91 19.40 13.15
C ALA A 45 7.41 18.02 12.66
N VAL A 46 6.77 16.94 13.11
CA VAL A 46 7.13 15.56 12.75
C VAL A 46 6.83 15.29 11.27
N GLU A 47 5.65 15.65 10.79
CA GLU A 47 5.30 15.50 9.37
C GLU A 47 6.22 16.35 8.50
N LYS A 48 6.49 17.59 8.91
CA LYS A 48 7.38 18.50 8.18
C LYS A 48 8.80 17.94 8.09
N TYR A 49 9.28 17.28 9.15
CA TYR A 49 10.57 16.59 9.13
C TYR A 49 10.61 15.50 8.05
N PHE A 50 9.63 14.59 8.02
CA PHE A 50 9.59 13.51 7.03
C PHE A 50 9.38 14.02 5.60
N SER A 51 8.53 15.04 5.41
CA SER A 51 8.33 15.66 4.09
C SER A 51 9.59 16.38 3.59
N ASN A 52 10.33 17.07 4.46
CA ASN A 52 11.62 17.66 4.08
C ASN A 52 12.65 16.58 3.78
N LEU A 53 12.65 15.48 4.52
CA LEU A 53 13.57 14.38 4.32
C LEU A 53 13.33 13.68 2.98
N TYR A 54 12.08 13.47 2.60
CA TYR A 54 11.70 12.97 1.28
C TYR A 54 12.30 13.82 0.14
N ASN A 55 12.30 15.15 0.31
CA ASN A 55 12.82 16.09 -0.69
C ASN A 55 14.36 16.22 -0.68
N THR A 56 15.03 16.03 0.46
CA THR A 56 16.47 16.31 0.62
C THR A 56 17.35 15.06 0.67
N ASN A 57 16.87 13.95 1.21
CA ASN A 57 17.61 12.71 1.34
C ASN A 57 16.68 11.49 1.33
N ILE A 58 16.42 10.97 0.12
CA ILE A 58 15.51 9.84 -0.09
C ILE A 58 15.97 8.54 0.58
N LEU A 59 17.29 8.33 0.72
CA LEU A 59 17.83 7.14 1.37
C LEU A 59 17.51 7.14 2.86
N LEU A 60 17.73 8.27 3.53
CA LEU A 60 17.40 8.38 4.96
C LEU A 60 15.89 8.31 5.18
N PHE A 61 15.08 8.86 4.26
CA PHE A 61 13.63 8.67 4.30
C PHE A 61 13.23 7.19 4.20
N ALA A 62 13.83 6.44 3.28
CA ALA A 62 13.55 5.01 3.12
C ALA A 62 13.94 4.19 4.36
N VAL A 63 15.08 4.51 4.99
CA VAL A 63 15.48 3.87 6.26
C VAL A 63 14.44 4.12 7.35
N TRP A 64 13.98 5.37 7.51
CA TRP A 64 12.92 5.68 8.45
C TRP A 64 11.62 4.93 8.18
N ALA A 65 11.23 4.81 6.90
CA ALA A 65 10.04 4.06 6.53
C ALA A 65 10.12 2.58 6.99
N VAL A 66 11.27 1.93 6.79
CA VAL A 66 11.50 0.55 7.24
C VAL A 66 11.46 0.45 8.76
N VAL A 67 12.17 1.33 9.47
CA VAL A 67 12.24 1.34 10.94
C VAL A 67 10.86 1.57 11.56
N LEU A 68 10.11 2.55 11.07
CA LEU A 68 8.77 2.85 11.57
C LEU A 68 7.79 1.70 11.29
N THR A 69 7.90 1.04 10.14
CA THR A 69 7.06 -0.12 9.82
C THR A 69 7.34 -1.28 10.78
N ALA A 70 8.61 -1.61 11.01
CA ALA A 70 8.99 -2.65 11.95
C ALA A 70 8.55 -2.31 13.38
N ALA A 71 8.78 -1.07 13.82
CA ALA A 71 8.37 -0.61 15.14
C ALA A 71 6.85 -0.70 15.34
N TRP A 72 6.06 -0.22 14.37
CA TRP A 72 4.60 -0.33 14.42
C TRP A 72 4.11 -1.77 14.41
N GLY A 73 4.73 -2.66 13.62
CA GLY A 73 4.43 -4.09 13.63
C GLY A 73 4.63 -4.70 15.02
N CYS A 74 5.75 -4.40 15.67
CA CYS A 74 6.01 -4.85 17.05
C CYS A 74 5.01 -4.26 18.05
N ILE A 75 4.73 -2.95 17.98
CA ILE A 75 3.78 -2.28 18.88
C ILE A 75 2.39 -2.90 18.76
N LEU A 76 1.89 -3.07 17.53
CA LEU A 76 0.57 -3.65 17.28
C LEU A 76 0.50 -5.11 17.74
N GLY A 77 1.57 -5.89 17.53
CA GLY A 77 1.66 -7.25 18.05
C GLY A 77 1.55 -7.30 19.57
N VAL A 78 2.32 -6.47 20.28
CA VAL A 78 2.29 -6.38 21.75
C VAL A 78 0.91 -5.91 22.26
N VAL A 79 0.31 -4.92 21.59
CA VAL A 79 -1.04 -4.45 21.93
C VAL A 79 -2.06 -5.56 21.75
N MET A 80 -1.96 -6.35 20.69
CA MET A 80 -2.86 -7.46 20.45
C MET A 80 -2.70 -8.55 21.51
N ASP A 81 -1.46 -8.94 21.84
CA ASP A 81 -1.17 -9.92 22.90
C ASP A 81 -1.76 -9.47 24.24
N PHE A 82 -1.67 -8.18 24.53
CA PHE A 82 -2.22 -7.57 25.74
C PHE A 82 -3.76 -7.59 25.78
N ILE A 83 -4.42 -7.35 24.65
CA ILE A 83 -5.88 -7.46 24.53
C ILE A 83 -6.31 -8.91 24.71
N MET A 84 -5.65 -9.85 24.01
CA MET A 84 -5.97 -11.29 24.06
C MET A 84 -5.82 -11.88 25.45
N ALA A 85 -4.79 -11.48 26.19
CA ALA A 85 -4.59 -11.90 27.58
C ALA A 85 -5.74 -11.50 28.51
N ARG A 86 -6.48 -10.42 28.19
CA ARG A 86 -7.62 -9.94 28.99
C ARG A 86 -8.96 -10.52 28.56
N THR A 87 -9.07 -11.05 27.35
CA THR A 87 -10.31 -11.67 26.86
C THR A 87 -10.38 -13.17 27.20
N GLY A 88 -9.38 -13.71 27.89
CA GLY A 88 -9.33 -15.13 28.28
C GLY A 88 -8.83 -16.06 27.17
N LEU A 89 -8.41 -15.51 26.02
CA LEU A 89 -7.74 -16.25 24.95
C LEU A 89 -6.22 -16.19 25.17
N ASP A 90 -5.74 -16.90 26.19
CA ASP A 90 -4.31 -17.01 26.43
C ASP A 90 -3.70 -18.12 25.57
N LEU A 91 -3.08 -17.72 24.46
CA LEU A 91 -2.36 -18.64 23.55
C LEU A 91 -0.93 -18.95 24.02
N LYS A 92 -0.49 -18.44 25.19
CA LYS A 92 0.86 -18.68 25.71
C LYS A 92 1.08 -20.14 26.15
N SER A 93 0.01 -20.83 26.55
CA SER A 93 0.09 -22.24 26.92
C SER A 93 -0.74 -23.09 25.96
N ARG A 94 -0.06 -23.91 25.15
CA ARG A 94 -0.70 -24.95 24.36
C ARG A 94 -0.97 -26.13 25.29
N LYS A 95 -2.19 -26.26 25.83
CA LYS A 95 -2.65 -27.59 26.26
C LYS A 95 -2.84 -28.41 24.99
N ILE A 96 -1.86 -29.26 24.67
CA ILE A 96 -2.04 -30.33 23.69
C ILE A 96 -3.10 -31.25 24.30
N VAL A 97 -4.37 -31.04 23.95
CA VAL A 97 -5.44 -31.97 24.28
C VAL A 97 -5.32 -33.11 23.27
N GLU A 98 -4.38 -34.00 23.53
CA GLU A 98 -4.37 -35.35 22.93
C GLU A 98 -5.28 -36.22 23.79
N HIS A 99 -6.54 -36.34 23.36
CA HIS A 99 -7.45 -37.43 23.69
C HIS A 99 -8.33 -37.72 22.47
#